data_AF-A0AAD5QML4-F1
#
_entry.id   AF-A0AAD5QML4-F1
#
_cell.length_a   1.000
_cell.length_b   1.000
_cell.length_c   1.000
_cell.angle_alpha   90.00
_cell.angle_beta   90.00
_cell.angle_gamma   90.00
#
_symmetry.space_group_name_H-M   'P 1'
#
loop_
_entity.id
_entity.type
_entity.pdbx_description
1 polymer ?
#
loop_
_entity_poly.entity_id
_entity_poly.type
_entity_poly.pdbx_seq_one_letter_code
_entity_poly.pdbx_strand_id
1 'polypeptide(L)'
;MVKISTCSGLREPLPGLNFMEGIPVLPGVMGSLPGAGSCLPRGSPLVRDKSPSFFQNLLRNIPGAHDYLASLLPSPKVDIDALLGKYHWAIDTPSVHSRFCATTEFQRTAQAGNSSSFSLQEKFRTQSEEGGEKVAFGYGILHQDRTYVYMQDDPCPYQIVLVGPRYNENGQYEYIVLSNWARFPLIGLVRDIRVFYNKYKDQLETELEKEGFINDYSG
;
A
#
# COMPACT_ATOMS: atom_id res chain seq x y z
N MET A 1 -7.04 -6.80 -13.61
CA MET A 1 -6.94 -5.55 -14.38
C MET A 1 -6.81 -4.43 -13.36
N VAL A 2 -5.68 -3.74 -13.36
CA VAL A 2 -5.47 -2.54 -12.53
C VAL A 2 -6.43 -1.47 -13.03
N LYS A 3 -7.15 -0.81 -12.13
CA LYS A 3 -8.12 0.21 -12.51
C LYS A 3 -7.75 1.51 -11.83
N ILE A 4 -7.79 2.55 -12.64
CA ILE A 4 -7.30 3.86 -12.30
C ILE A 4 -8.49 4.67 -11.78
N SER A 5 -8.46 5.03 -10.49
CA SER A 5 -9.56 5.69 -9.80
C SER A 5 -9.63 7.16 -10.19
N THR A 6 -10.72 7.56 -10.86
CA THR A 6 -10.98 8.94 -11.29
C THR A 6 -12.14 9.52 -10.49
N CYS A 7 -11.86 10.05 -9.29
CA CYS A 7 -12.87 10.81 -8.54
C CYS A 7 -13.05 12.19 -9.19
N SER A 8 -13.97 12.25 -10.14
CA SER A 8 -14.34 13.46 -10.87
C SER A 8 -15.36 14.25 -10.06
N GLY A 9 -14.99 14.86 -8.94
CA GLY A 9 -15.97 15.62 -8.14
C GLY A 9 -15.62 15.99 -6.69
N LEU A 10 -14.38 16.34 -6.36
CA LEU A 10 -14.08 16.94 -5.04
C LEU A 10 -14.64 18.36 -4.96
N ARG A 11 -15.93 18.50 -4.60
CA ARG A 11 -16.54 19.82 -4.37
C ARG A 11 -16.33 20.36 -2.96
N GLU A 12 -15.98 19.52 -1.97
CA GLU A 12 -15.64 19.98 -0.63
C GLU A 12 -14.55 19.11 0.02
N PRO A 13 -13.59 19.70 0.76
CA PRO A 13 -12.63 18.95 1.55
C PRO A 13 -13.35 18.20 2.67
N LEU A 14 -13.06 16.90 2.80
CA LEU A 14 -13.55 16.08 3.91
C LEU A 14 -13.19 16.75 5.25
N PRO A 15 -14.11 16.79 6.23
CA PRO A 15 -13.89 17.50 7.48
C PRO A 15 -12.66 16.97 8.21
N GLY A 16 -11.81 17.92 8.63
CA GLY A 16 -10.70 17.66 9.55
C GLY A 16 -11.27 17.34 10.93
N LEU A 17 -10.75 16.28 11.55
CA LEU A 17 -11.02 15.97 12.95
C LEU A 17 -9.75 16.26 13.74
N ASN A 18 -9.88 17.00 14.84
CA ASN A 18 -8.81 17.22 15.81
C ASN A 18 -8.67 15.97 16.69
N PHE A 19 -7.44 15.45 16.83
CA PHE A 19 -7.13 14.36 17.75
C PHE A 19 -6.40 14.92 18.99
N MET A 20 -6.87 14.55 20.18
CA MET A 20 -6.13 14.67 21.43
C MET A 20 -5.36 13.36 21.66
N GLU A 21 -4.05 13.48 21.93
CA GLU A 21 -3.13 12.44 22.45
C GLU A 21 -2.80 11.19 21.61
N GLY A 22 -3.03 11.21 20.29
CA GLY A 22 -2.14 10.57 19.29
C GLY A 22 -1.76 9.08 19.39
N ILE A 23 -2.43 8.23 20.19
CA ILE A 23 -2.05 6.81 20.33
C ILE A 23 -3.28 5.91 20.40
N PRO A 24 -3.53 5.02 19.41
CA PRO A 24 -4.39 3.86 19.63
C PRO A 24 -3.58 2.72 20.28
N VAL A 25 -4.02 2.27 21.46
CA VAL A 25 -3.51 1.07 22.14
C VAL A 25 -4.19 -0.15 21.52
N LEU A 26 -3.42 -1.10 20.95
CA LEU A 26 -3.96 -2.37 20.49
C LEU A 26 -3.27 -3.57 21.18
N PRO A 27 -4.02 -4.55 21.70
CA PRO A 27 -3.49 -5.72 22.40
C PRO A 27 -2.89 -6.75 21.43
N GLY A 28 -1.79 -7.42 21.82
CA GLY A 28 -1.33 -8.66 21.16
C GLY A 28 0.11 -8.69 20.62
N VAL A 29 0.97 -7.75 21.02
CA VAL A 29 2.38 -7.75 20.60
C VAL A 29 3.19 -8.75 21.44
N MET A 30 3.11 -10.04 21.11
CA MET A 30 4.20 -11.01 21.31
C MET A 30 3.80 -12.37 20.72
N GLY A 31 4.57 -12.83 19.74
CA GLY A 31 4.50 -14.20 19.22
C GLY A 31 3.93 -14.29 17.81
N SER A 32 4.78 -14.77 16.89
CA SER A 32 4.43 -15.37 15.58
C SER A 32 3.42 -14.60 14.73
N LEU A 33 3.92 -13.87 13.72
CA LEU A 33 3.14 -13.27 12.63
C LEU A 33 2.05 -14.24 12.13
N PRO A 34 0.77 -14.05 12.54
CA PRO A 34 -0.32 -14.89 12.10
C PRO A 34 -0.75 -14.38 10.72
N GLY A 35 -0.60 -15.20 9.67
CA GLY A 35 -1.21 -14.84 8.38
C GLY A 35 -0.56 -15.34 7.10
N ALA A 36 0.64 -15.97 7.15
CA ALA A 36 1.37 -16.37 5.93
C ALA A 36 0.54 -17.25 4.96
N GLY A 37 -0.42 -18.05 5.47
CA GLY A 37 -1.32 -18.87 4.65
C GLY A 37 -2.56 -18.15 4.08
N SER A 38 -2.88 -16.94 4.55
CA SER A 38 -4.07 -16.18 4.11
C SER A 38 -3.79 -15.23 2.94
N CYS A 39 -2.51 -15.00 2.63
CA CYS A 39 -2.04 -14.02 1.65
C CYS A 39 -2.00 -14.50 0.21
N LEU A 40 -2.95 -15.33 -0.21
CA LEU A 40 -3.05 -15.76 -1.59
C LEU A 40 -4.24 -15.11 -2.28
N PRO A 41 -4.03 -13.94 -2.92
CA PRO A 41 -5.06 -13.33 -3.73
C PRO A 41 -5.39 -14.26 -4.89
N ARG A 42 -6.69 -14.53 -5.08
CA ARG A 42 -7.18 -15.04 -6.37
C ARG A 42 -6.86 -13.99 -7.43
N GLY A 43 -5.93 -14.29 -8.33
CA GLY A 43 -5.56 -13.41 -9.45
C GLY A 43 -4.15 -12.80 -9.40
N SER A 44 -3.27 -13.20 -8.46
CA SER A 44 -1.86 -12.79 -8.51
C SER A 44 -1.15 -13.41 -9.74
N PRO A 45 -0.19 -12.72 -10.37
CA PRO A 45 0.55 -13.24 -11.52
C PRO A 45 1.24 -14.58 -11.21
N LEU A 46 1.74 -14.75 -9.98
CA LEU A 46 2.37 -15.98 -9.51
C LEU A 46 1.42 -17.19 -9.49
N VAL A 47 0.11 -16.97 -9.25
CA VAL A 47 -0.91 -18.01 -9.15
C VAL A 47 -1.56 -18.32 -10.50
N ARG A 48 -1.25 -17.53 -11.54
CA ARG A 48 -1.82 -17.72 -12.89
C ARG A 48 -1.23 -18.95 -13.60
N ASP A 49 0.03 -19.29 -13.31
CA ASP A 49 0.74 -20.44 -13.90
C ASP A 49 0.85 -21.65 -12.96
N LYS A 50 0.60 -21.50 -11.65
CA LYS A 50 0.65 -22.60 -10.66
C LYS A 50 -0.49 -22.53 -9.66
N SER A 51 -0.95 -23.70 -9.18
CA SER A 51 -2.16 -23.78 -8.35
C SER A 51 -2.04 -22.96 -7.05
N PRO A 52 -3.12 -22.27 -6.62
CA PRO A 52 -3.15 -21.57 -5.33
C PRO A 52 -2.77 -22.48 -4.16
N SER A 53 -3.14 -23.77 -4.23
CA SER A 53 -2.83 -24.78 -3.21
C SER A 53 -1.33 -25.12 -3.12
N PHE A 54 -0.59 -25.05 -4.23
CA PHE A 54 0.86 -25.26 -4.23
C PHE A 54 1.56 -24.15 -3.44
N PHE A 55 1.21 -22.89 -3.68
CA PHE A 55 1.79 -21.77 -2.94
C PHE A 55 1.34 -21.71 -1.49
N GLN A 56 0.08 -22.06 -1.20
CA GLN A 56 -0.38 -22.23 0.19
C GLN A 56 0.50 -23.24 0.92
N ASN A 57 0.78 -24.38 0.29
CA ASN A 57 1.62 -25.40 0.87
C ASN A 57 3.10 -24.98 0.95
N LEU A 58 3.62 -24.26 -0.03
CA LEU A 58 4.99 -23.76 -0.03
C LEU A 58 5.22 -22.78 1.14
N LEU A 59 4.34 -21.79 1.30
CA LEU A 59 4.44 -20.79 2.36
C LEU A 59 4.19 -21.37 3.76
N ARG A 60 3.34 -22.38 3.87
CA ARG A 60 3.03 -23.03 5.15
C ARG A 60 4.08 -24.06 5.57
N ASN A 61 4.70 -24.77 4.63
CA ASN A 61 5.60 -25.89 4.92
C ASN A 61 7.09 -25.58 4.73
N ILE A 62 7.45 -24.46 4.10
CA ILE A 62 8.86 -24.03 3.99
C ILE A 62 9.09 -22.79 4.87
N PRO A 63 9.73 -22.95 6.03
CA PRO A 63 10.18 -21.82 6.85
C PRO A 63 11.03 -20.85 6.02
N GLY A 64 10.76 -19.55 6.11
CA GLY A 64 11.51 -18.51 5.40
C GLY A 64 11.16 -18.33 3.92
N ALA A 65 10.25 -19.13 3.34
CA ALA A 65 9.81 -18.92 1.96
C ALA A 65 9.14 -17.56 1.75
N HIS A 66 8.40 -17.07 2.76
CA HIS A 66 7.83 -15.74 2.73
C HIS A 66 8.91 -14.65 2.71
N ASP A 67 9.91 -14.76 3.59
CA ASP A 67 11.01 -13.79 3.68
C ASP A 67 11.85 -13.78 2.40
N TYR A 68 12.05 -14.95 1.79
CA TYR A 68 12.70 -15.07 0.49
C TYR A 68 11.89 -14.40 -0.62
N LEU A 69 10.58 -14.63 -0.70
CA LEU A 69 9.75 -14.00 -1.74
C LEU A 69 9.60 -12.49 -1.53
N ALA A 70 9.46 -12.06 -0.28
CA ALA A 70 9.51 -10.66 0.11
C ALA A 70 10.86 -10.02 -0.23
N SER A 71 11.96 -10.78 -0.20
CA SER A 71 13.28 -10.25 -0.55
C SER A 71 13.49 -10.01 -2.04
N LEU A 72 12.68 -10.64 -2.89
CA LEU A 72 12.65 -10.43 -4.33
C LEU A 72 11.85 -9.19 -4.77
N LEU A 73 11.18 -8.51 -3.85
CA LEU A 73 10.56 -7.23 -4.15
C LEU A 73 11.59 -6.10 -4.15
N PRO A 74 11.41 -5.08 -5.01
CA PRO A 74 12.13 -3.82 -4.87
C PRO A 74 11.91 -3.23 -3.47
N SER A 75 13.00 -2.76 -2.84
CA SER A 75 12.99 -2.17 -1.50
C SER A 75 13.66 -0.79 -1.57
N PRO A 76 12.97 0.24 -2.09
CA PRO A 76 13.50 1.59 -2.14
C PRO A 76 13.79 2.10 -0.72
N LYS A 77 14.82 2.95 -0.60
CA LYS A 77 15.09 3.63 0.67
C LYS A 77 13.99 4.64 0.97
N VAL A 78 13.21 4.37 2.00
CA VAL A 78 12.09 5.23 2.43
C VAL A 78 12.57 6.17 3.52
N ASP A 79 12.35 7.45 3.29
CA ASP A 79 12.46 8.49 4.30
C ASP A 79 11.09 8.76 4.89
N ILE A 80 10.99 8.60 6.21
CA ILE A 80 9.74 8.76 6.93
C ILE A 80 9.21 10.19 6.79
N ASP A 81 10.05 11.21 6.81
CA ASP A 81 9.59 12.60 6.75
C ASP A 81 8.98 12.92 5.39
N ALA A 82 9.54 12.38 4.31
CA ALA A 82 8.98 12.49 2.97
C ALA A 82 7.68 11.68 2.77
N LEU A 83 7.48 10.63 3.58
CA LEU A 83 6.29 9.77 3.58
C LEU A 83 5.09 10.41 4.30
N LEU A 84 5.29 11.28 5.30
CA LEU A 84 4.19 11.76 6.14
C LEU A 84 3.14 12.57 5.37
N GLY A 85 1.91 12.58 5.89
CA GLY A 85 0.79 13.37 5.37
C GLY A 85 -0.11 12.57 4.42
N LYS A 86 -0.99 13.31 3.74
CA LYS A 86 -2.10 12.74 2.98
C LYS A 86 -1.73 12.37 1.54
N TYR A 87 -2.29 11.25 1.08
CA TYR A 87 -2.25 10.74 -0.29
C TYR A 87 -3.65 10.36 -0.76
N HIS A 88 -3.85 10.41 -2.07
CA HIS A 88 -5.01 9.93 -2.80
C HIS A 88 -4.71 8.60 -3.48
N TRP A 89 -5.67 7.69 -3.53
CA TRP A 89 -5.53 6.44 -4.27
C TRP A 89 -5.76 6.71 -5.75
N ALA A 90 -4.70 6.57 -6.57
CA ALA A 90 -4.79 6.73 -8.03
C ALA A 90 -4.79 5.39 -8.76
N ILE A 91 -4.06 4.41 -8.21
CA ILE A 91 -3.97 3.07 -8.75
C ILE A 91 -4.46 2.11 -7.68
N ASP A 92 -5.42 1.25 -8.02
CA ASP A 92 -5.81 0.14 -7.17
C ASP A 92 -6.14 -1.06 -8.06
N THR A 93 -6.10 -2.24 -7.48
CA THR A 93 -6.69 -3.43 -8.09
C THR A 93 -8.09 -3.62 -7.48
N PRO A 94 -9.18 -3.19 -8.15
CA PRO A 94 -10.51 -3.14 -7.54
C PRO A 94 -11.07 -4.51 -7.15
N SER A 95 -10.46 -5.59 -7.66
CA SER A 95 -10.77 -6.97 -7.30
C SER A 95 -10.46 -7.28 -5.83
N VAL A 96 -9.62 -6.48 -5.17
CA VAL A 96 -9.19 -6.72 -3.78
C VAL A 96 -9.81 -5.72 -2.81
N HIS A 97 -9.94 -4.46 -3.21
CA HIS A 97 -10.51 -3.42 -2.37
C HIS A 97 -11.72 -2.76 -3.05
N SER A 98 -12.88 -2.79 -2.39
CA SER A 98 -14.06 -2.03 -2.82
C SER A 98 -14.06 -0.65 -2.14
N ARG A 99 -13.06 0.17 -2.51
CA ARG A 99 -12.87 1.51 -1.95
C ARG A 99 -13.03 2.57 -3.04
N PHE A 100 -13.90 3.54 -2.82
CA PHE A 100 -14.13 4.67 -3.70
C PHE A 100 -13.61 5.95 -3.07
N CYS A 101 -12.97 6.82 -3.86
CA CYS A 101 -12.36 8.07 -3.42
C CYS A 101 -11.50 7.93 -2.16
N ALA A 102 -10.70 6.87 -2.12
CA ALA A 102 -9.87 6.56 -0.98
C ALA A 102 -8.70 7.53 -0.84
N THR A 103 -8.42 7.89 0.40
CA THR A 103 -7.24 8.65 0.81
C THR A 103 -6.59 7.96 1.99
N THR A 104 -5.26 7.96 2.02
CA THR A 104 -4.46 7.44 3.14
C THR A 104 -3.60 8.57 3.67
N GLU A 105 -3.61 8.78 4.98
CA GLU A 105 -2.77 9.75 5.66
C GLU A 105 -1.79 9.02 6.58
N PHE A 106 -0.50 9.29 6.39
CA PHE A 106 0.58 8.74 7.21
C PHE A 106 0.96 9.71 8.32
N GLN A 107 1.00 9.23 9.56
CA GLN A 107 1.35 10.03 10.72
C GLN A 107 2.48 9.37 11.50
N ARG A 108 3.45 10.16 11.95
CA ARG A 108 4.59 9.66 12.73
C ARG A 108 4.09 9.19 14.10
N THR A 109 4.48 7.98 14.48
CA THR A 109 4.12 7.42 15.80
C THR A 109 5.33 7.39 16.72
N ALA A 110 6.40 6.68 16.32
CA ALA A 110 7.60 6.57 17.15
C ALA A 110 8.86 6.31 16.31
N GLN A 111 10.02 6.65 16.86
CA GLN A 111 11.32 6.38 16.26
C GLN A 111 12.26 5.82 17.33
N ALA A 112 12.90 4.68 17.03
CA ALA A 112 13.82 4.01 17.93
C ALA A 112 15.00 3.41 17.13
N GLY A 113 16.18 4.04 17.22
CA GLY A 113 17.36 3.63 16.47
C GLY A 113 17.11 3.63 14.96
N ASN A 114 17.43 2.50 14.29
CA ASN A 114 17.23 2.31 12.85
C ASN A 114 15.80 1.85 12.48
N SER A 115 14.90 1.83 13.45
CA SER A 115 13.51 1.47 13.23
C SER A 115 12.62 2.68 13.44
N SER A 116 11.66 2.88 12.55
CA SER A 116 10.63 3.91 12.69
C SER A 116 9.26 3.28 12.53
N SER A 117 8.28 3.77 13.27
CA SER A 117 6.89 3.38 13.12
C SER A 117 6.01 4.58 12.81
N PHE A 118 4.99 4.32 12.00
CA PHE A 118 3.99 5.29 11.61
C PHE A 118 2.61 4.66 11.72
N SER A 119 1.60 5.48 11.92
CA SER A 119 0.20 5.10 11.81
C SER A 119 -0.32 5.53 10.45
N LEU A 120 -1.38 4.84 10.00
CA LEU A 120 -2.11 5.23 8.80
C LEU A 120 -3.59 5.36 9.12
N GLN A 121 -4.20 6.39 8.55
CA GLN A 121 -5.65 6.58 8.56
C GLN A 121 -6.15 6.58 7.13
N GLU A 122 -7.12 5.71 6.84
CA GLU A 122 -7.75 5.62 5.54
C GLU A 122 -9.16 6.18 5.62
N LYS A 123 -9.52 7.03 4.66
CA LYS A 123 -10.89 7.51 4.46
C LYS A 123 -11.34 7.12 3.08
N PHE A 124 -12.48 6.44 2.96
CA PHE A 124 -13.00 5.96 1.69
C PHE A 124 -14.52 5.81 1.74
N ARG A 125 -15.13 5.65 0.57
CA ARG A 125 -16.55 5.33 0.43
C ARG A 125 -16.72 3.88 0.00
N THR A 126 -17.82 3.27 0.41
CA THR A 126 -18.15 1.88 0.05
C THR A 126 -19.26 1.82 -0.99
N GLN A 127 -19.24 0.78 -1.82
CA GLN A 127 -20.26 0.46 -2.83
C GLN A 127 -20.28 1.41 -4.05
N SER A 128 -20.19 2.72 -3.85
CA SER A 128 -20.15 3.73 -4.92
C SER A 128 -19.43 5.01 -4.48
N GLU A 129 -19.21 5.93 -5.42
CA GLU A 129 -18.65 7.27 -5.16
C GLU A 129 -19.57 8.14 -4.29
N GLU A 130 -20.87 7.88 -4.30
CA GLU A 130 -21.86 8.54 -3.45
C GLU A 130 -22.16 7.75 -2.17
N GLY A 131 -21.53 6.59 -2.01
CA GLY A 131 -21.75 5.68 -0.90
C GLY A 131 -21.33 6.27 0.44
N GLY A 132 -21.73 5.59 1.51
CA GLY A 132 -21.40 5.99 2.88
C GLY A 132 -19.89 6.04 3.12
N GLU A 133 -19.46 7.03 3.90
CA GLU A 133 -18.07 7.22 4.29
C GLU A 133 -17.67 6.21 5.38
N LYS A 134 -16.45 5.69 5.26
CA LYS A 134 -15.81 4.83 6.24
C LYS A 134 -14.40 5.32 6.54
N VAL A 135 -13.97 5.00 7.75
CA VAL A 135 -12.61 5.23 8.22
C VAL A 135 -12.03 3.89 8.64
N ALA A 136 -10.82 3.58 8.17
CA ALA A 136 -10.03 2.45 8.63
C ALA A 136 -8.68 2.94 9.14
N PHE A 137 -8.03 2.12 9.96
CA PHE A 137 -6.74 2.43 10.56
C PHE A 137 -5.71 1.38 10.20
N GLY A 138 -4.45 1.69 10.48
CA GLY A 138 -3.38 0.73 10.38
C GLY A 138 -2.09 1.30 10.93
N TYR A 139 -1.01 0.56 10.71
CA TYR A 139 0.31 0.99 11.11
C TYR A 139 1.36 0.46 10.14
N GLY A 140 2.52 1.08 10.15
CA GLY A 140 3.67 0.57 9.44
C GLY A 140 4.95 0.72 10.22
N ILE A 141 5.92 -0.09 9.82
CA ILE A 141 7.23 -0.21 10.42
C ILE A 141 8.26 -0.13 9.30
N LEU A 142 9.20 0.79 9.41
CA LEU A 142 10.42 0.83 8.63
C LEU A 142 11.52 0.16 9.45
N HIS A 143 12.10 -0.91 8.93
CA HIS A 143 13.20 -1.63 9.55
C HIS A 143 14.18 -2.12 8.50
N GLN A 144 15.47 -1.77 8.63
CA GLN A 144 16.53 -2.21 7.71
C GLN A 144 16.18 -1.99 6.23
N ASP A 145 15.81 -0.75 5.88
CA ASP A 145 15.41 -0.33 4.53
C ASP A 145 14.15 -1.02 3.96
N ARG A 146 13.44 -1.82 4.76
CA ARG A 146 12.16 -2.44 4.39
C ARG A 146 11.01 -1.77 5.12
N THR A 147 9.95 -1.50 4.37
CA THR A 147 8.70 -0.99 4.94
C THR A 147 7.68 -2.11 5.00
N TYR A 148 7.05 -2.29 6.16
CA TYR A 148 5.91 -3.17 6.34
C TYR A 148 4.71 -2.30 6.72
N VAL A 149 3.63 -2.39 5.95
CA VAL A 149 2.40 -1.61 6.13
C VAL A 149 1.25 -2.59 6.36
N TYR A 150 0.60 -2.46 7.51
CA TYR A 150 -0.53 -3.28 7.94
C TYR A 150 -1.79 -2.43 7.89
N MET A 151 -2.74 -2.82 7.04
CA MET A 151 -4.05 -2.19 6.91
C MET A 151 -5.08 -3.05 7.65
N GLN A 152 -6.03 -2.44 8.35
CA GLN A 152 -6.96 -3.17 9.24
C GLN A 152 -7.81 -4.23 8.52
N ASP A 153 -8.15 -4.02 7.26
CA ASP A 153 -9.02 -4.93 6.49
C ASP A 153 -8.25 -6.00 5.70
N ASP A 154 -6.91 -5.97 5.72
CA ASP A 154 -6.08 -6.90 4.95
C ASP A 154 -5.11 -7.65 5.88
N PRO A 155 -5.17 -9.00 5.93
CA PRO A 155 -4.26 -9.79 6.76
C PRO A 155 -2.80 -9.75 6.26
N CYS A 156 -2.53 -9.19 5.09
CA CYS A 156 -1.22 -9.22 4.45
C CYS A 156 -0.46 -7.91 4.60
N PRO A 157 0.80 -7.96 5.06
CA PRO A 157 1.63 -6.77 5.05
C PRO A 157 1.95 -6.37 3.62
N TYR A 158 1.76 -5.08 3.36
CA TYR A 158 2.24 -4.39 2.18
C TYR A 158 3.67 -3.89 2.39
N GLN A 159 4.39 -3.70 1.31
CA GLN A 159 5.68 -3.05 1.26
C GLN A 159 5.61 -1.88 0.30
N ILE A 160 6.32 -0.80 0.62
CA ILE A 160 6.59 0.26 -0.35
C ILE A 160 7.60 -0.31 -1.34
N VAL A 161 7.15 -0.55 -2.57
CA VAL A 161 7.96 -1.14 -3.64
C VAL A 161 8.52 -0.07 -4.58
N LEU A 162 7.84 1.07 -4.71
CA LEU A 162 8.32 2.21 -5.49
C LEU A 162 8.02 3.52 -4.75
N VAL A 163 8.92 4.49 -4.93
CA VAL A 163 8.74 5.87 -4.46
C VAL A 163 8.96 6.82 -5.63
N GLY A 164 8.09 7.82 -5.74
CA GLY A 164 8.21 8.88 -6.71
C GLY A 164 9.28 9.90 -6.34
N PRO A 165 9.52 10.89 -7.20
CA PRO A 165 10.41 11.99 -6.89
C PRO A 165 9.89 12.82 -5.71
N ARG A 166 10.79 13.56 -5.07
CA ARG A 166 10.45 14.55 -4.06
C ARG A 166 10.46 15.94 -4.66
N TYR A 167 9.55 16.80 -4.21
CA TYR A 167 9.61 18.23 -4.53
C TYR A 167 10.78 18.87 -3.75
N ASN A 168 11.97 18.91 -4.36
CA ASN A 168 13.27 19.21 -3.73
C ASN A 168 13.75 18.10 -2.75
N GLU A 169 15.04 18.10 -2.38
CA GLU A 169 15.67 17.00 -1.60
C GLU A 169 15.00 16.73 -0.23
N ASN A 170 14.35 17.75 0.34
CA ASN A 170 13.66 17.68 1.64
C ASN A 170 12.12 17.61 1.51
N GLY A 171 11.60 17.42 0.29
CA GLY A 171 10.17 17.40 0.02
C GLY A 171 9.48 16.08 0.31
N GLN A 172 8.16 16.11 0.26
CA GLN A 172 7.33 14.92 0.29
C GLN A 172 7.44 14.13 -1.02
N TYR A 173 7.29 12.80 -0.95
CA TYR A 173 7.18 11.97 -2.15
C TYR A 173 5.89 12.31 -2.91
N GLU A 174 6.00 12.53 -4.22
CA GLU A 174 4.86 12.79 -5.13
C GLU A 174 3.92 11.58 -5.24
N TYR A 175 4.47 10.38 -5.18
CA TYR A 175 3.71 9.14 -5.12
C TYR A 175 4.51 8.04 -4.40
N ILE A 176 3.81 7.00 -3.96
CA ILE A 176 4.39 5.73 -3.52
C ILE A 176 3.52 4.59 -4.06
N VAL A 177 4.12 3.42 -4.27
CA VAL A 177 3.39 2.20 -4.63
C VAL A 177 3.57 1.16 -3.55
N LEU A 178 2.45 0.63 -3.09
CA LEU A 178 2.38 -0.49 -2.18
C LEU A 178 2.07 -1.76 -2.95
N SER A 179 2.76 -2.84 -2.59
CA SER A 179 2.37 -4.19 -2.99
C SER A 179 2.79 -5.20 -1.93
N ASN A 180 2.33 -6.43 -2.05
CA ASN A 180 2.79 -7.51 -1.19
C ASN A 180 3.81 -8.39 -1.91
N TRP A 181 4.35 -9.39 -1.20
CA TRP A 181 5.30 -10.37 -1.71
C TRP A 181 4.84 -11.11 -2.99
N ALA A 182 3.53 -11.15 -3.25
CA ALA A 182 2.96 -11.77 -4.43
C ALA A 182 2.86 -10.82 -5.64
N ARG A 183 3.44 -9.59 -5.53
CA ARG A 183 3.30 -8.50 -6.50
C ARG A 183 1.83 -8.11 -6.76
N PHE A 184 0.93 -8.41 -5.81
CA PHE A 184 -0.51 -8.18 -5.97
C PHE A 184 -1.26 -8.19 -4.62
N PRO A 185 -2.12 -7.20 -4.31
CA PRO A 185 -2.54 -6.12 -5.19
C PRO A 185 -1.48 -5.01 -5.29
N LEU A 186 -1.72 -4.06 -6.20
CA LEU A 186 -0.96 -2.82 -6.31
C LEU A 186 -1.84 -1.69 -5.83
N ILE A 187 -1.30 -0.84 -4.96
CA ILE A 187 -1.96 0.37 -4.48
C ILE A 187 -1.01 1.54 -4.74
N GLY A 188 -1.34 2.39 -5.70
CA GLY A 188 -0.60 3.62 -5.98
C GLY A 188 -1.24 4.81 -5.27
N LEU A 189 -0.46 5.39 -4.36
CA LEU A 189 -0.84 6.53 -3.53
C LEU A 189 -0.12 7.78 -4.06
N VAL A 190 -0.85 8.85 -4.34
CA VAL A 190 -0.32 10.06 -4.99
C VAL A 190 -0.68 11.33 -4.22
N ARG A 191 0.14 12.37 -4.29
CA ARG A 191 -0.12 13.65 -3.60
C ARG A 191 -1.22 14.46 -4.28
N ASP A 192 -1.08 14.71 -5.58
CA ASP A 192 -2.10 15.36 -6.41
C ASP A 192 -2.38 14.46 -7.62
N ILE A 193 -3.64 14.03 -7.73
CA ILE A 193 -4.11 13.18 -8.83
C ILE A 193 -3.83 13.83 -10.19
N ARG A 194 -4.08 15.13 -10.37
CA ARG A 194 -3.89 15.79 -11.67
C ARG A 194 -2.41 15.86 -12.05
N VAL A 195 -1.55 16.18 -11.09
CA VAL A 195 -0.10 16.21 -11.32
C VAL A 195 0.42 14.83 -11.69
N PHE A 196 -0.02 13.80 -10.95
CA PHE A 196 0.36 12.42 -11.22
C PHE A 196 0.01 11.98 -12.65
N TYR A 197 -1.23 12.21 -13.10
CA TYR A 197 -1.64 11.79 -14.45
C TYR A 197 -0.93 12.58 -15.54
N ASN A 198 -0.65 13.87 -15.31
CA ASN A 198 0.01 14.71 -16.31
C ASN A 198 1.52 14.48 -16.42
N LYS A 199 2.17 13.96 -15.37
CA LYS A 199 3.65 13.89 -15.31
C LYS A 199 4.23 12.51 -15.06
N TYR A 200 3.56 11.66 -14.26
CA TYR A 200 4.18 10.48 -13.67
C TYR A 200 3.51 9.16 -14.05
N LYS A 201 2.24 9.18 -14.49
CA LYS A 201 1.48 7.97 -14.81
C LYS A 201 2.22 7.04 -15.79
N ASP A 202 2.58 7.56 -16.96
CA ASP A 202 3.14 6.71 -18.03
C ASP A 202 4.52 6.16 -17.64
N GLN A 203 5.34 6.97 -16.96
CA GLN A 203 6.61 6.52 -16.41
C GLN A 203 6.42 5.41 -15.37
N LEU A 204 5.44 5.57 -14.46
CA LEU A 204 5.16 4.57 -13.44
C LEU A 204 4.64 3.27 -14.04
N GLU A 205 3.79 3.32 -15.06
CA GLU A 205 3.30 2.14 -15.77
C GLU A 205 4.47 1.35 -16.39
N THR A 206 5.39 2.02 -17.10
CA THR A 206 6.60 1.38 -17.63
C THR A 206 7.48 0.76 -16.53
N GLU A 207 7.62 1.42 -15.38
CA GLU A 207 8.38 0.88 -14.26
C GLU A 207 7.70 -0.35 -13.63
N LEU A 208 6.38 -0.33 -13.48
CA LEU A 208 5.60 -1.46 -12.99
C LEU A 208 5.66 -2.66 -13.95
N GLU A 209 5.66 -2.44 -15.25
CA GLU A 209 5.86 -3.48 -16.27
C GLU A 209 7.25 -4.10 -16.16
N LYS A 210 8.28 -3.25 -16.12
CA LYS A 210 9.68 -3.68 -16.01
C LYS A 210 9.93 -4.54 -14.77
N GLU A 211 9.33 -4.16 -13.64
CA GLU A 211 9.46 -4.88 -12.36
C GLU A 211 8.50 -6.08 -12.21
N GLY A 212 7.70 -6.36 -13.24
CA GLY A 212 6.81 -7.53 -13.33
C GLY A 212 5.57 -7.45 -12.44
N PHE A 213 5.13 -6.23 -12.08
CA PHE A 213 3.90 -6.00 -11.33
C PHE A 213 2.65 -6.01 -12.22
N ILE A 214 2.80 -5.56 -13.47
CA ILE A 214 1.75 -5.62 -14.49
C ILE A 214 2.31 -6.24 -15.77
N ASN A 215 1.43 -6.78 -16.62
CA ASN A 215 1.78 -7.36 -17.92
C ASN A 215 1.03 -6.56 -19.00
N ASP A 216 1.65 -6.39 -20.17
CA ASP A 216 1.19 -5.69 -21.40
C ASP A 216 -0.24 -6.01 -21.92
N TYR A 217 -1.00 -6.88 -21.26
CA TYR A 217 -2.40 -7.16 -21.59
C TYR A 217 -3.34 -6.10 -21.01
N SER A 218 -3.18 -4.86 -21.47
CA SER A 218 -4.16 -3.78 -21.32
C SER A 218 -4.49 -3.20 -22.69
N GLY A 219 -5.21 -4.00 -23.47
CA GLY A 219 -6.16 -3.52 -24.48
C GLY A 219 -7.56 -3.54 -23.92
#